data_AF-A7HLJ8-F1
#
_entry.id   AF-A7HLJ8-F1
#
_cell.length_a   1.000
_cell.length_b   1.000
_cell.length_c   1.000
_cell.angle_alpha   90.00
_cell.angle_beta   90.00
_cell.angle_gamma   90.00
#
_symmetry.space_group_name_H-M   'P 1'
#
loop_
_entity.id
_entity.type
_entity.pdbx_description
1 polymer ?
#
loop_
_entity_poly.entity_id
_entity_poly.type
_entity_poly.pdbx_seq_one_letter_code
_entity_poly.pdbx_strand_id
1 'polypeptide(L)'
;MLHLFLAHFVADHGFTDNTKIRTYKGYKLIEHIIWSLFALLAFTFDTLLKSTRGIIVLSIMAIIHVSGDILRTKIKNVNYIHMLELSELVIALILNYLVADLFVYSYISKEFAIYLLGMAVVTMAVTYFFRNFYPNDLQYNDLDGISERLAFFVFFLANNYLFAFLSLALGFLYRLWKVKKFSHTWWLSPLFGIAITIIWKIWIYQ
;
A
#
# COMPACT_ATOMS: atom_id res chain seq x y z
N MET A 1 -17.38 -1.60 -1.13
CA MET A 1 -16.27 -2.24 -0.38
C MET A 1 -15.04 -2.30 -1.28
N LEU A 2 -13.83 -2.13 -0.76
CA LEU A 2 -12.60 -1.92 -1.55
C LEU A 2 -11.62 -3.11 -1.49
N HIS A 3 -12.11 -4.31 -1.19
CA HIS A 3 -11.29 -5.49 -0.91
C HIS A 3 -10.34 -5.86 -2.03
N LEU A 4 -10.79 -5.91 -3.29
CA LEU A 4 -9.92 -6.27 -4.42
C LEU A 4 -8.88 -5.18 -4.70
N PHE A 5 -9.27 -3.91 -4.59
CA PHE A 5 -8.36 -2.78 -4.73
C PHE A 5 -7.29 -2.78 -3.63
N LEU A 6 -7.70 -2.99 -2.38
CA LEU A 6 -6.81 -3.14 -1.23
C LEU A 6 -5.85 -4.32 -1.43
N ALA A 7 -6.37 -5.46 -1.90
CA ALA A 7 -5.57 -6.65 -2.12
C ALA A 7 -4.46 -6.42 -3.13
N HIS A 8 -4.78 -5.76 -4.24
CA HIS A 8 -3.78 -5.35 -5.24
C HIS A 8 -2.75 -4.38 -4.64
N PHE A 9 -3.21 -3.35 -3.93
CA PHE A 9 -2.33 -2.37 -3.31
C PHE A 9 -1.36 -3.02 -2.30
N VAL A 10 -1.85 -3.94 -1.47
CA VAL A 10 -1.03 -4.67 -0.49
C VAL A 10 -0.09 -5.67 -1.15
N ALA A 11 -0.48 -6.30 -2.26
CA ALA A 11 0.39 -7.19 -3.02
C ALA A 11 1.66 -6.46 -3.50
N ASP A 12 1.47 -5.27 -4.07
CA ASP A 12 2.57 -4.46 -4.63
C ASP A 12 3.38 -3.69 -3.60
N HIS A 13 2.72 -3.24 -2.54
CA HIS A 13 3.29 -2.24 -1.67
C HIS A 13 3.40 -2.72 -0.22
N GLY A 14 2.59 -3.67 0.26
CA GLY A 14 2.51 -4.01 1.69
C GLY A 14 3.78 -4.66 2.26
N PHE A 15 4.47 -5.47 1.46
CA PHE A 15 5.62 -6.27 1.92
C PHE A 15 6.78 -6.34 0.91
N THR A 16 6.60 -5.75 -0.26
CA THR A 16 7.63 -5.69 -1.29
C THR A 16 7.97 -4.23 -1.58
N ASP A 17 9.26 -3.92 -1.64
CA ASP A 17 9.72 -2.66 -2.19
C ASP A 17 9.50 -2.69 -3.71
N ASN A 18 8.49 -1.99 -4.18
CA ASN A 18 8.12 -2.01 -5.59
C ASN A 18 9.23 -1.52 -6.53
N THR A 19 10.17 -0.70 -6.04
CA THR A 19 11.36 -0.32 -6.81
C THR A 19 12.32 -1.50 -6.98
N LYS A 20 12.37 -2.43 -6.02
CA LYS A 20 13.18 -3.66 -6.12
C LYS A 20 12.61 -4.66 -7.11
N ILE A 21 11.27 -4.73 -7.28
CA ILE A 21 10.61 -5.64 -8.23
C ILE A 21 11.18 -5.45 -9.64
N ARG A 22 11.46 -4.20 -10.03
CA ARG A 22 12.05 -3.83 -11.34
C ARG A 22 13.38 -4.54 -11.61
N THR A 23 14.08 -4.98 -10.57
CA THR A 23 15.38 -5.64 -10.64
C THR A 23 15.31 -7.16 -10.41
N TYR A 24 14.14 -7.70 -10.10
CA TYR A 24 13.98 -9.13 -9.83
C TYR A 24 14.22 -9.96 -11.09
N LYS A 25 14.85 -11.13 -10.88
CA LYS A 25 15.15 -12.12 -11.92
C LYS A 25 14.95 -13.52 -11.37
N GLY A 26 14.51 -14.45 -12.22
CA GLY A 26 14.36 -15.87 -11.90
C GLY A 26 13.47 -16.08 -10.67
N TYR A 27 13.97 -16.83 -9.69
CA TYR A 27 13.22 -17.27 -8.52
C TYR A 27 12.61 -16.12 -7.68
N LYS A 28 13.30 -14.98 -7.54
CA LYS A 28 12.79 -13.84 -6.77
C LYS A 28 11.51 -13.23 -7.36
N LEU A 29 11.40 -13.22 -8.69
CA LEU A 29 10.18 -12.76 -9.36
C LEU A 29 9.03 -13.75 -9.12
N ILE A 30 9.32 -15.05 -9.17
CA ILE A 30 8.34 -16.11 -8.92
C ILE A 30 7.83 -16.04 -7.47
N GLU A 31 8.74 -15.86 -6.51
CA GLU A 31 8.39 -15.69 -5.09
C GLU A 31 7.45 -14.50 -4.89
N HIS A 32 7.75 -13.36 -5.52
CA HIS A 32 6.88 -12.19 -5.47
C HIS A 32 5.50 -12.46 -6.12
N ILE A 33 5.46 -13.09 -7.30
CA ILE A 33 4.19 -13.45 -7.95
C ILE A 33 3.34 -14.35 -7.04
N ILE A 34 3.94 -15.37 -6.43
CA ILE A 34 3.24 -16.27 -5.49
C ILE A 34 2.71 -15.48 -4.29
N TRP A 35 3.53 -14.60 -3.72
CA TRP A 35 3.14 -13.69 -2.64
C TRP A 35 1.93 -12.84 -3.04
N SER A 36 1.98 -12.21 -4.21
CA SER A 36 0.91 -11.35 -4.70
C SER A 36 -0.40 -12.09 -4.91
N LEU A 37 -0.34 -13.33 -5.40
CA LEU A 37 -1.53 -14.19 -5.51
C LEU A 37 -2.10 -14.55 -4.13
N PHE A 38 -1.24 -14.83 -3.14
CA PHE A 38 -1.70 -15.03 -1.76
C PHE A 38 -2.33 -13.78 -1.15
N ALA A 39 -1.77 -12.59 -1.41
CA ALA A 39 -2.37 -11.33 -0.97
C ALA A 39 -3.75 -11.15 -1.60
N LEU A 40 -3.88 -11.32 -2.92
CA LEU A 40 -5.18 -11.29 -3.61
C LEU A 40 -6.19 -12.24 -2.96
N LEU A 41 -5.78 -13.49 -2.72
CA LEU A 41 -6.64 -14.48 -2.08
C LEU A 41 -7.00 -14.09 -0.65
N ALA A 42 -6.05 -13.70 0.20
CA ALA A 42 -6.30 -13.37 1.61
C ALA A 42 -7.44 -12.36 1.80
N PHE A 43 -7.54 -11.38 0.91
CA PHE A 43 -8.59 -10.34 0.96
C PHE A 43 -9.90 -10.71 0.25
N THR A 44 -9.95 -11.81 -0.51
CA THR A 44 -11.09 -12.07 -1.42
C THR A 44 -11.58 -13.52 -1.50
N PHE A 45 -10.85 -14.49 -0.95
CA PHE A 45 -11.14 -15.93 -1.13
C PHE A 45 -12.52 -16.33 -0.60
N ASP A 46 -12.95 -15.70 0.48
CA ASP A 46 -14.19 -15.96 1.20
C ASP A 46 -15.44 -15.49 0.44
N THR A 47 -15.25 -14.67 -0.61
CA THR A 47 -16.32 -14.03 -1.37
C THR A 47 -16.21 -14.32 -2.86
N LEU A 48 -15.09 -13.98 -3.49
CA LEU A 48 -14.95 -14.09 -4.95
C LEU A 48 -14.94 -15.53 -5.44
N LEU A 49 -14.41 -16.48 -4.65
CA LEU A 49 -14.41 -17.91 -5.04
C LEU A 49 -15.78 -18.59 -4.92
N LYS A 50 -16.80 -17.90 -4.36
CA LYS A 50 -18.15 -18.46 -4.18
C LYS A 50 -19.08 -18.25 -5.37
N SER A 51 -18.66 -17.51 -6.40
CA SER A 51 -19.50 -17.24 -7.57
C SER A 51 -18.68 -17.23 -8.85
N THR A 52 -19.29 -17.64 -9.97
CA THR A 52 -18.66 -17.60 -11.28
C THR A 52 -18.17 -16.20 -11.64
N ARG A 53 -18.98 -15.18 -11.34
CA ARG A 53 -18.63 -13.77 -11.58
C ARG A 53 -17.39 -13.36 -10.78
N GLY A 54 -17.34 -13.72 -9.50
CA GLY A 54 -16.21 -13.44 -8.63
C GLY A 54 -14.92 -14.15 -9.08
N ILE A 55 -15.02 -15.43 -9.45
CA ILE A 55 -13.90 -16.23 -9.95
C ILE A 55 -13.33 -15.58 -11.22
N ILE A 56 -14.17 -15.21 -12.18
CA ILE A 56 -13.73 -14.53 -13.42
C ILE A 56 -12.96 -13.25 -13.10
N VAL A 57 -13.51 -12.40 -12.24
CA VAL A 57 -12.87 -11.12 -11.89
C VAL A 57 -11.57 -11.33 -11.14
N LEU A 58 -11.51 -12.29 -10.21
CA LEU A 58 -10.28 -12.63 -9.50
C LEU A 58 -9.21 -13.18 -10.45
N SER A 59 -9.57 -14.06 -11.40
CA SER A 59 -8.65 -14.57 -12.41
C SER A 59 -8.12 -13.46 -13.33
N ILE A 60 -8.99 -12.54 -13.77
CA ILE A 60 -8.58 -11.36 -14.54
C ILE A 60 -7.59 -10.51 -13.74
N MET A 61 -7.90 -10.21 -12.48
CA MET A 61 -7.01 -9.41 -11.62
C MET A 61 -5.65 -10.11 -11.42
N ALA A 62 -5.64 -11.41 -11.18
CA ALA A 62 -4.41 -12.20 -11.05
C ALA A 62 -3.57 -12.14 -12.34
N ILE A 63 -4.18 -12.31 -13.51
CA ILE A 63 -3.48 -12.22 -14.80
C ILE A 63 -2.89 -10.82 -15.00
N ILE A 64 -3.66 -9.77 -14.70
CA ILE A 64 -3.22 -8.38 -14.84
C ILE A 64 -2.04 -8.11 -13.92
N HIS A 65 -2.12 -8.52 -12.66
CA HIS A 65 -1.04 -8.32 -11.68
C HIS A 65 0.25 -9.04 -12.09
N VAL A 66 0.15 -10.33 -12.44
CA VAL A 66 1.31 -11.12 -12.88
C VAL A 66 1.92 -10.56 -14.16
N SER A 67 1.08 -10.14 -15.12
CA SER A 67 1.56 -9.49 -16.34
C SER A 67 2.28 -8.18 -16.03
N GLY A 68 1.74 -7.42 -15.08
CA GLY A 68 2.34 -6.23 -14.50
C GLY A 68 3.74 -6.44 -13.97
N ASP A 69 3.91 -7.40 -13.06
CA ASP A 69 5.20 -7.76 -12.49
C ASP A 69 6.22 -8.15 -13.56
N ILE A 70 5.81 -8.95 -14.54
CA ILE A 70 6.68 -9.32 -15.65
C ILE A 70 7.05 -8.10 -16.49
N LEU A 71 6.11 -7.21 -16.78
CA LEU A 71 6.36 -5.99 -17.57
C LEU A 71 7.29 -5.03 -16.84
N ARG A 72 7.14 -4.85 -15.52
CA ARG A 72 8.02 -4.00 -14.68
C ARG A 72 9.50 -4.39 -14.80
N THR A 73 9.81 -5.68 -14.94
CA THR A 73 11.21 -6.14 -15.14
C THR A 73 11.78 -5.86 -16.54
N LYS A 74 10.92 -5.55 -17.51
CA LYS A 74 11.29 -5.35 -18.92
C LYS A 74 11.32 -3.87 -19.32
N ILE A 75 10.53 -3.03 -18.66
CA ILE A 75 10.45 -1.60 -18.95
C ILE A 75 11.68 -0.89 -18.36
N LYS A 76 12.42 -0.17 -19.20
CA LYS A 76 13.59 0.62 -18.78
C LYS A 76 13.26 2.07 -18.44
N ASN A 77 12.19 2.61 -19.04
CA ASN A 77 11.80 4.00 -18.84
C ASN A 77 10.91 4.12 -17.59
N VAL A 78 11.39 4.86 -16.59
CA VAL A 78 10.72 5.06 -15.30
C VAL A 78 9.32 5.67 -15.46
N ASN A 79 9.11 6.59 -16.40
CA ASN A 79 7.79 7.17 -16.64
C ASN A 79 6.77 6.12 -17.10
N TYR A 80 7.18 5.17 -17.94
CA TYR A 80 6.30 4.07 -18.35
C TYR A 80 6.02 3.09 -17.22
N ILE A 81 6.93 2.95 -16.25
CA ILE A 81 6.66 2.18 -15.04
C ILE A 81 5.61 2.87 -14.19
N HIS A 82 5.70 4.19 -14.00
CA HIS A 82 4.66 4.95 -13.28
C HIS A 82 3.30 4.85 -13.95
N MET A 83 3.25 4.92 -15.28
CA MET A 83 2.01 4.73 -16.03
C MET A 83 1.45 3.31 -15.86
N LEU A 84 2.31 2.29 -15.87
CA LEU A 84 1.90 0.90 -15.62
C LEU A 84 1.32 0.74 -14.22
N GLU A 85 2.06 1.14 -13.17
CA GLU A 85 1.60 1.03 -11.78
C GLU A 85 0.29 1.81 -11.54
N LEU A 86 0.15 3.01 -12.11
CA LEU A 86 -1.11 3.77 -12.07
C LEU A 86 -2.24 3.04 -12.81
N SER A 87 -1.96 2.46 -13.98
CA SER A 87 -2.97 1.73 -14.76
C SER A 87 -3.48 0.50 -13.99
N GLU A 88 -2.60 -0.22 -13.29
CA GLU A 88 -2.96 -1.38 -12.49
C GLU A 88 -3.85 -0.99 -11.31
N LEU A 89 -3.53 0.12 -10.62
CA LEU A 89 -4.38 0.67 -9.57
C LEU A 89 -5.78 1.04 -10.09
N VAL A 90 -5.85 1.70 -11.25
CA VAL A 90 -7.13 2.09 -11.87
C VAL A 90 -7.93 0.84 -12.28
N ILE A 91 -7.28 -0.14 -12.90
CA ILE A 91 -7.92 -1.40 -13.29
C ILE A 91 -8.44 -2.15 -12.06
N ALA A 92 -7.61 -2.29 -11.01
CA ALA A 92 -8.02 -2.94 -9.78
C ALA A 92 -9.22 -2.25 -9.13
N LEU A 93 -9.27 -0.92 -9.18
CA LEU A 93 -10.40 -0.14 -8.70
C LEU A 93 -11.67 -0.41 -9.54
N ILE A 94 -11.57 -0.41 -10.88
CA ILE A 94 -12.69 -0.72 -11.77
C ILE A 94 -13.21 -2.14 -11.51
N LEU A 95 -12.32 -3.14 -11.50
CA LEU A 95 -12.68 -4.53 -11.23
C LEU A 95 -13.33 -4.67 -9.85
N ASN A 96 -12.81 -3.97 -8.85
CA ASN A 96 -13.39 -3.95 -7.51
C ASN A 96 -14.85 -3.47 -7.54
N TYR A 97 -15.15 -2.39 -8.28
CA TYR A 97 -16.53 -1.91 -8.42
C TYR A 97 -17.46 -2.95 -9.07
N LEU A 98 -16.97 -3.73 -10.03
CA LEU A 98 -17.76 -4.79 -10.69
C LEU A 98 -18.13 -5.95 -9.75
N VAL A 99 -17.48 -6.09 -8.59
CA VAL A 99 -17.76 -7.16 -7.60
C VAL A 99 -18.03 -6.63 -6.20
N ALA A 100 -18.30 -5.32 -6.06
CA ALA A 100 -18.44 -4.66 -4.77
C ALA A 100 -19.59 -5.22 -3.91
N ASP A 101 -20.69 -5.64 -4.54
CA ASP A 101 -21.85 -6.30 -3.92
C ASP A 101 -21.52 -7.68 -3.35
N LEU A 102 -20.54 -8.40 -3.94
CA LEU A 102 -20.13 -9.72 -3.45
C LEU A 102 -19.37 -9.62 -2.12
N PHE A 103 -18.69 -8.50 -1.86
CA PHE A 103 -17.92 -8.28 -0.64
C PHE A 103 -18.77 -8.03 0.61
N VAL A 104 -20.07 -7.78 0.47
CA VAL A 104 -20.97 -7.52 1.61
C VAL A 104 -20.96 -8.66 2.62
N TYR A 105 -20.72 -9.88 2.15
CA TYR A 105 -20.65 -11.10 2.97
C TYR A 105 -19.23 -11.46 3.40
N SER A 106 -18.26 -10.56 3.25
CA SER A 106 -16.88 -10.83 3.63
C SER A 106 -16.70 -10.83 5.15
N TYR A 107 -15.79 -11.67 5.65
CA TYR A 107 -15.34 -11.59 7.05
C TYR A 107 -14.56 -10.29 7.33
N ILE A 108 -13.97 -9.68 6.29
CA ILE A 108 -13.33 -8.36 6.38
C ILE A 108 -14.44 -7.32 6.26
N SER A 109 -14.76 -6.64 7.36
CA SER A 109 -15.78 -5.58 7.32
C SER A 109 -15.33 -4.41 6.44
N LYS A 110 -16.30 -3.59 5.99
CA LYS A 110 -16.02 -2.40 5.18
C LYS A 110 -15.07 -1.44 5.92
N GLU A 111 -15.34 -1.22 7.21
CA GLU A 111 -14.59 -0.33 8.08
C GLU A 111 -13.15 -0.83 8.24
N PHE A 112 -12.99 -2.14 8.45
CA PHE A 112 -11.67 -2.75 8.57
C PHE A 112 -10.89 -2.70 7.26
N ALA A 113 -11.53 -2.95 6.10
CA ALA A 113 -10.88 -2.80 4.80
C ALA A 113 -10.40 -1.36 4.54
N ILE A 114 -11.23 -0.35 4.88
CA ILE A 114 -10.85 1.07 4.75
C ILE A 114 -9.71 1.40 5.71
N TYR A 115 -9.73 0.88 6.94
CA TYR A 115 -8.65 1.04 7.91
C TYR A 115 -7.34 0.44 7.41
N LEU A 116 -7.35 -0.79 6.88
CA LEU A 116 -6.19 -1.45 6.29
C LEU A 116 -5.64 -0.67 5.09
N LEU A 117 -6.52 -0.15 4.22
CA LEU A 117 -6.10 0.71 3.11
C LEU A 117 -5.42 1.98 3.62
N GLY A 118 -5.98 2.62 4.65
CA GLY A 118 -5.37 3.80 5.28
C GLY A 118 -3.98 3.51 5.82
N MET A 119 -3.81 2.38 6.54
CA MET A 119 -2.49 1.93 6.99
C MET A 119 -1.53 1.75 5.81
N ALA A 120 -1.96 1.11 4.72
CA ALA A 120 -1.13 0.90 3.55
C ALA A 120 -0.76 2.22 2.83
N VAL A 121 -1.67 3.20 2.79
CA VAL A 121 -1.42 4.51 2.20
C VAL A 121 -0.44 5.34 3.04
N VAL A 122 -0.67 5.48 4.36
CA VAL A 122 0.23 6.27 5.24
C VAL A 122 1.63 5.68 5.31
N THR A 123 1.76 4.36 5.12
CA THR A 123 3.06 3.70 5.10
C THR A 123 3.63 3.72 3.69
N MET A 124 3.06 2.94 2.78
CA MET A 124 3.72 2.56 1.55
C MET A 124 3.53 3.56 0.41
N ALA A 125 2.34 4.18 0.25
CA ALA A 125 2.16 5.22 -0.77
C ALA A 125 3.09 6.42 -0.52
N VAL A 126 3.24 6.80 0.75
CA VAL A 126 4.15 7.86 1.16
C VAL A 126 5.61 7.47 0.88
N THR A 127 6.03 6.25 1.24
CA THR A 127 7.39 5.78 0.93
C THR A 127 7.65 5.73 -0.58
N TYR A 128 6.67 5.27 -1.35
CA TYR A 128 6.74 5.26 -2.81
C TYR A 128 6.95 6.67 -3.38
N PHE A 129 6.22 7.66 -2.84
CA PHE A 129 6.39 9.06 -3.23
C PHE A 129 7.83 9.54 -2.97
N PHE A 130 8.38 9.25 -1.79
CA PHE A 130 9.75 9.63 -1.45
C PHE A 130 10.81 8.97 -2.35
N ARG A 131 10.57 7.71 -2.73
CA ARG A 131 11.47 6.96 -3.60
C ARG A 131 11.50 7.44 -5.04
N ASN A 132 10.37 7.86 -5.58
CA ASN A 132 10.23 8.06 -7.03
C ASN A 132 10.08 9.54 -7.45
N PHE A 133 9.61 10.42 -6.56
CA PHE A 133 9.32 11.81 -6.93
C PHE A 133 10.16 12.81 -6.14
N TYR A 134 10.12 12.75 -4.81
CA TYR A 134 10.85 13.69 -3.99
C TYR A 134 11.22 13.07 -2.65
N PRO A 135 12.50 12.87 -2.30
CA PRO A 135 13.68 13.39 -2.98
C PRO A 135 14.14 12.57 -4.20
N ASN A 136 13.36 11.56 -4.63
CA ASN A 136 13.74 10.61 -5.67
C ASN A 136 14.97 9.78 -5.27
N ASP A 137 14.95 9.28 -4.03
CA ASP A 137 15.96 8.38 -3.50
C ASP A 137 15.45 6.94 -3.59
N LEU A 138 15.91 6.19 -4.60
CA LEU A 138 15.55 4.78 -4.78
C LEU A 138 15.97 3.89 -3.59
N GLN A 139 16.91 4.35 -2.76
CA GLN A 139 17.35 3.65 -1.55
C GLN A 139 16.73 4.22 -0.27
N TYR A 140 15.69 5.07 -0.39
CA TYR A 140 14.99 5.61 0.76
C TYR A 140 14.57 4.47 1.69
N ASN A 141 15.09 4.50 2.92
CA ASN A 141 14.97 3.42 3.86
C ASN A 141 13.52 3.28 4.33
N ASP A 142 12.94 2.08 4.23
CA ASP A 142 11.59 1.80 4.73
C ASP A 142 11.45 2.13 6.22
N LEU A 143 12.52 1.97 7.00
CA LEU A 143 12.53 2.32 8.42
C LEU A 143 12.48 3.83 8.67
N ASP A 144 12.79 4.66 7.67
CA ASP A 144 12.78 6.12 7.79
C ASP A 144 11.36 6.65 7.56
N GLY A 145 10.50 6.50 8.57
CA GLY A 145 9.20 7.16 8.58
C GLY A 145 7.99 6.24 8.70
N ILE A 146 8.09 4.99 8.24
CA ILE A 146 6.94 4.09 8.21
C ILE A 146 6.40 3.87 9.62
N SER A 147 7.29 3.59 10.58
CA SER A 147 6.90 3.28 11.96
C SER A 147 6.18 4.44 12.64
N GLU A 148 6.68 5.68 12.55
CA GLU A 148 5.98 6.81 13.18
C GLU A 148 4.68 7.19 12.48
N ARG A 149 4.62 7.09 11.14
CA ARG A 149 3.38 7.36 10.37
C ARG A 149 2.31 6.34 10.70
N LEU A 150 2.68 5.06 10.75
CA LEU A 150 1.78 3.97 11.12
C LEU A 150 1.30 4.12 12.57
N ALA A 151 2.21 4.31 13.52
CA ALA A 151 1.85 4.50 14.92
C ALA A 151 0.96 5.72 15.13
N PHE A 152 1.25 6.83 14.45
CA PHE A 152 0.39 8.02 14.47
C PHE A 152 -1.01 7.68 13.95
N PHE A 153 -1.11 7.03 12.79
CA PHE A 153 -2.39 6.64 12.20
C PHE A 153 -3.23 5.78 13.16
N VAL A 154 -2.63 4.73 13.73
CA VAL A 154 -3.28 3.82 14.67
C VAL A 154 -3.80 4.57 15.91
N PHE A 155 -2.92 5.32 16.59
CA PHE A 155 -3.29 6.00 17.84
C PHE A 155 -4.27 7.15 17.62
N PHE A 156 -4.13 7.89 16.52
CA PHE A 156 -5.00 9.02 16.21
C PHE A 156 -6.43 8.59 15.85
N LEU A 157 -6.58 7.49 15.11
CA LEU A 157 -7.89 6.89 14.85
C LEU A 157 -8.48 6.28 16.12
N ALA A 158 -7.66 5.71 17.01
CA ALA A 158 -8.10 5.26 18.33
C ALA A 158 -8.43 6.40 19.32
N ASN A 159 -8.43 7.67 18.89
CA ASN A 159 -8.61 8.86 19.72
C ASN A 159 -7.59 9.01 20.87
N ASN A 160 -6.48 8.27 20.82
CA ASN A 160 -5.39 8.40 21.79
C ASN A 160 -4.35 9.41 21.28
N TYR A 161 -4.73 10.69 21.32
CA TYR A 161 -3.92 11.79 20.79
C TYR A 161 -2.57 11.94 21.49
N LEU A 162 -2.48 11.58 22.77
CA LEU A 162 -1.22 11.58 23.51
C LEU A 162 -0.24 10.58 22.88
N PHE A 163 -0.65 9.34 22.64
CA PHE A 163 0.22 8.33 22.03
C PHE A 163 0.52 8.64 20.57
N ALA A 164 -0.42 9.24 19.84
CA ALA A 164 -0.17 9.73 18.49
C ALA A 164 0.92 10.81 18.48
N PHE A 165 0.85 11.79 19.38
CA PHE A 165 1.90 12.82 19.49
C PHE A 165 3.25 12.21 19.91
N LEU A 166 3.24 11.30 20.90
CA LEU A 166 4.45 10.64 21.36
C LEU A 166 5.12 9.80 20.27
N SER A 167 4.37 9.16 19.37
CA SER A 167 4.98 8.38 18.27
C SER A 167 5.77 9.27 17.32
N LEU A 168 5.29 10.48 17.04
CA LEU A 168 6.01 11.48 16.23
C LEU A 168 7.26 11.98 16.97
N ALA A 169 7.13 12.31 18.25
CA ALA A 169 8.23 12.79 19.07
C ALA A 169 9.35 11.73 19.18
N LEU A 170 8.99 10.47 19.43
CA LEU A 170 9.94 9.35 19.48
C LEU A 170 10.59 9.08 18.12
N GLY A 171 9.83 9.15 17.03
CA GLY A 171 10.38 9.05 15.67
C GLY A 171 11.41 10.15 15.39
N PHE A 172 11.13 11.38 15.79
CA PHE A 172 12.07 12.49 15.68
C PHE A 172 13.34 12.31 16.53
N LEU A 173 13.18 11.92 17.81
CA LEU A 173 14.31 11.63 18.71
C LEU A 173 15.18 10.48 18.19
N TYR A 174 14.55 9.44 17.63
CA TYR A 174 15.27 8.33 17.01
C TYR A 174 16.15 8.81 15.84
N ARG A 175 15.61 9.65 14.95
CA ARG A 175 16.36 10.23 13.83
C ARG A 175 17.55 11.08 14.31
N LEU A 176 17.35 11.89 15.36
CA LEU A 176 18.44 12.64 16.00
C LEU A 176 19.54 11.73 16.56
N TRP A 177 19.16 10.62 17.20
CA TRP A 177 20.12 9.71 17.83
C TRP A 177 20.88 8.83 16.84
N LYS A 178 20.19 8.26 15.84
CA LYS A 178 20.76 7.24 14.94
C LYS A 178 21.19 7.77 13.59
N VAL A 179 20.36 8.58 12.93
CA VAL A 179 20.62 9.03 11.55
C VAL A 179 21.61 10.19 11.54
N LYS A 180 21.50 11.12 12.51
CA LYS A 180 22.43 12.27 12.72
C LYS A 180 22.69 13.17 11.50
N LYS A 181 21.92 12.99 10.42
CA LYS A 181 21.98 13.77 9.18
C LYS A 181 20.62 14.39 8.91
N PHE A 182 20.48 15.66 9.28
CA PHE A 182 19.23 16.39 9.08
C PHE A 182 18.85 16.42 7.59
N SER A 183 17.59 16.10 7.32
CA SER A 183 16.98 16.14 5.99
C SER A 183 15.59 16.74 6.08
N HIS A 184 15.17 17.46 5.05
CA HIS A 184 13.80 17.96 4.92
C HIS A 184 12.77 16.82 4.96
N THR A 185 13.16 15.60 4.56
CA THR A 185 12.29 14.41 4.63
C THR A 185 11.90 14.02 6.05
N TRP A 186 12.65 14.45 7.07
CA TRP A 186 12.33 14.19 8.48
C TRP A 186 11.05 14.86 8.94
N TRP A 187 10.70 15.99 8.33
CA TRP A 187 9.48 16.72 8.65
C TRP A 187 8.37 16.40 7.67
N LEU A 188 8.70 16.37 6.37
CA LEU A 188 7.72 16.08 5.33
C LEU A 188 7.08 14.71 5.55
N SER A 189 7.87 13.69 5.84
CA SER A 189 7.37 12.33 5.98
C SER A 189 6.30 12.18 7.08
N PRO A 190 6.55 12.62 8.33
CA PRO A 190 5.49 12.73 9.35
C PRO A 190 4.30 13.60 8.93
N LEU A 191 4.53 14.74 8.28
CA LEU A 191 3.45 15.64 7.86
C LEU A 191 2.51 14.98 6.85
N PHE A 192 3.04 14.20 5.89
CA PHE A 192 2.21 13.38 5.00
C PHE A 192 1.38 12.36 5.79
N GLY A 193 1.99 11.69 6.78
CA GLY A 193 1.28 10.77 7.67
C GLY A 193 0.12 11.44 8.42
N ILE A 194 0.35 12.63 8.99
CA ILE A 194 -0.66 13.42 9.69
C ILE A 194 -1.79 13.83 8.74
N ALA A 195 -1.45 14.44 7.60
CA ALA A 195 -2.42 14.94 6.64
C ALA A 195 -3.33 13.82 6.13
N ILE A 196 -2.74 12.69 5.70
CA ILE A 196 -3.49 11.53 5.24
C ILE A 196 -4.35 10.97 6.37
N THR A 197 -3.83 10.84 7.60
CA THR A 197 -4.58 10.32 8.75
C THR A 197 -5.81 11.18 9.06
N ILE A 198 -5.68 12.50 9.00
CA ILE A 198 -6.80 13.43 9.22
C ILE A 198 -7.87 13.23 8.15
N ILE A 199 -7.49 13.19 6.87
CA ILE A 199 -8.40 12.91 5.75
C ILE A 199 -9.09 11.56 5.95
N TRP A 200 -8.34 10.55 6.37
CA TRP A 200 -8.85 9.20 6.58
C TRP A 200 -9.83 9.11 7.75
N LYS A 201 -9.56 9.83 8.84
CA LYS A 201 -10.48 9.92 9.98
C LYS A 201 -11.82 10.49 9.55
N ILE A 202 -11.80 11.54 8.74
CA ILE A 202 -13.02 12.14 8.17
C ILE A 202 -13.78 11.08 7.34
N TRP A 203 -13.08 10.32 6.51
CA TRP A 203 -13.70 9.28 5.67
C TRP A 203 -14.24 8.06 6.43
N ILE A 204 -13.65 7.68 7.57
CA ILE A 204 -14.11 6.54 8.37
C ILE A 204 -15.31 6.90 9.24
N TYR A 205 -15.34 8.12 9.80
CA TYR A 205 -16.32 8.53 10.80
C TYR A 205 -17.46 9.42 10.24
N GLN A 206 -17.49 9.66 8.94
CA GLN A 206 -18.65 10.20 8.20
C GLN A 206 -19.46 9.06 7.59
#